data_AF-A0A1H9X7I9-F1
#
_entry.id   AF-A0A1H9X7I9-F1
#
_cell.length_a   1.000
_cell.length_b   1.000
_cell.length_c   1.000
_cell.angle_alpha   90.00
_cell.angle_beta   90.00
_cell.angle_gamma   90.00
#
_symmetry.space_group_name_H-M   'P 1'
#
loop_
_entity.id
_entity.type
_entity.pdbx_description
1 polymer ?
#
loop_
_entity_poly.entity_id
_entity_poly.type
_entity_poly.pdbx_seq_one_letter_code
_entity_poly.pdbx_strand_id
1 'polypeptide(L)'
;MNGCGRCWRQDELDLLDGDPELLSDKLVHKFAWESTDHFERDEYEPAWRRLGYRVVGVLENDPDGKLTAGLAWARFESWPESEQAALRALVTDVVVRAAADPERWWRLDELLHAAAQLDRDMAPWLRLVDTFEDDVVAHVAHDYSWHYGRDNGPLLTWMLWDDPGKPIRDWLHSPALRARLSRIDSRDARQALENVDLMAEFSIR
;
A
#
# COMPACT_ATOMS: atom_id res chain seq x y z
N MET A 1 -8.14 -9.89 -23.59
CA MET A 1 -7.08 -8.90 -23.33
C MET A 1 -6.07 -8.98 -24.46
N ASN A 2 -5.81 -7.86 -25.13
CA ASN A 2 -4.82 -7.83 -26.22
C ASN A 2 -3.40 -7.61 -25.68
N GLY A 3 -3.26 -6.76 -24.66
CA GLY A 3 -1.98 -6.47 -24.01
C GLY A 3 -0.85 -6.01 -24.94
N CYS A 4 0.32 -5.70 -24.37
CA CYS A 4 1.52 -5.43 -25.16
C CYS A 4 2.16 -6.76 -25.60
N GLY A 5 2.15 -7.04 -26.91
CA GLY A 5 2.72 -8.28 -27.48
C GLY A 5 4.24 -8.48 -27.30
N ARG A 6 4.97 -7.49 -26.75
CA ARG A 6 6.38 -7.65 -26.33
C ARG A 6 6.53 -8.11 -24.88
N CYS A 7 5.49 -7.96 -24.07
CA CYS A 7 5.53 -8.15 -22.62
C CYS A 7 4.66 -9.33 -22.19
N TRP A 8 3.63 -9.66 -22.98
CA TRP A 8 2.68 -10.71 -22.71
C TRP A 8 2.69 -11.75 -23.82
N ARG A 9 2.77 -13.02 -23.42
CA ARG A 9 2.56 -14.14 -24.35
C ARG A 9 1.06 -14.37 -24.52
N GLN A 10 0.65 -14.88 -25.69
CA GLN A 10 -0.79 -15.08 -25.95
C GLN A 10 -1.43 -16.07 -24.96
N ASP A 11 -0.73 -17.11 -24.55
CA ASP A 11 -1.20 -18.06 -23.53
C ASP A 11 -1.40 -17.40 -22.16
N GLU A 12 -0.56 -16.43 -21.80
CA GLU A 12 -0.74 -15.62 -20.59
C GLU A 12 -1.98 -14.73 -20.67
N LEU A 13 -2.23 -14.12 -21.83
CA LEU A 13 -3.41 -13.27 -22.07
C LEU A 13 -4.71 -14.09 -22.08
N ASP A 14 -4.69 -15.27 -22.70
CA ASP A 14 -5.82 -16.18 -22.73
C ASP A 14 -6.15 -16.69 -21.32
N LEU A 15 -5.13 -17.00 -20.51
CA LEU A 15 -5.30 -17.32 -19.09
C LEU A 15 -5.87 -16.12 -18.32
N LEU A 16 -5.32 -14.92 -18.55
CA LEU A 16 -5.83 -13.72 -17.93
C LEU A 16 -7.30 -13.51 -18.28
N ASP A 17 -7.78 -13.75 -19.51
CA ASP A 17 -9.21 -13.66 -19.85
C ASP A 17 -10.09 -14.78 -19.27
N GLY A 18 -9.48 -15.87 -18.80
CA GLY A 18 -10.16 -17.07 -18.34
C GLY A 18 -10.62 -17.04 -16.88
N ASP A 19 -10.66 -18.23 -16.28
CA ASP A 19 -11.01 -18.41 -14.88
C ASP A 19 -9.90 -17.86 -13.97
N PRO A 20 -10.18 -16.85 -13.12
CA PRO A 20 -9.20 -16.31 -12.18
C PRO A 20 -8.56 -17.37 -11.27
N GLU A 21 -9.27 -18.46 -10.97
CA GLU A 21 -8.75 -19.52 -10.10
C GLU A 21 -7.60 -20.31 -10.71
N LEU A 22 -7.50 -20.32 -12.04
CA LEU A 22 -6.42 -20.99 -12.77
C LEU A 22 -5.14 -20.14 -12.87
N LEU A 23 -5.19 -18.87 -12.46
CA LEU A 23 -4.03 -17.99 -12.49
C LEU A 23 -3.05 -18.33 -11.38
N SER A 24 -1.78 -18.46 -11.73
CA SER A 24 -0.70 -18.49 -10.74
C SER A 24 -0.49 -17.11 -10.12
N ASP A 25 -0.09 -17.05 -8.86
CA ASP A 25 0.21 -15.79 -8.16
C ASP A 25 1.26 -14.96 -8.88
N LYS A 26 2.26 -15.60 -9.50
CA LYS A 26 3.26 -14.91 -10.34
C LYS A 26 2.62 -14.16 -11.51
N LEU A 27 1.60 -14.74 -12.14
CA LEU A 27 0.91 -14.12 -13.27
C LEU A 27 0.00 -12.98 -12.80
N VAL A 28 -0.66 -13.15 -11.65
CA VAL A 28 -1.47 -12.10 -11.00
C VAL A 28 -0.58 -10.93 -10.57
N HIS A 29 0.56 -11.20 -9.94
CA HIS A 29 1.57 -10.20 -9.59
C HIS A 29 2.00 -9.45 -10.85
N LYS A 30 2.46 -10.16 -11.90
CA LYS A 30 2.88 -9.54 -13.16
C LYS A 30 1.78 -8.64 -13.75
N PHE A 31 0.53 -9.11 -13.76
CA PHE A 31 -0.61 -8.31 -14.22
C PHE A 31 -0.74 -7.03 -13.41
N ALA A 32 -0.76 -7.12 -12.09
CA ALA A 32 -0.89 -5.96 -11.20
C ALA A 32 0.29 -4.97 -11.34
N TRP A 33 1.50 -5.48 -11.54
CA TRP A 33 2.75 -4.68 -11.56
C TRP A 33 3.02 -3.91 -12.84
N GLU A 34 2.80 -4.53 -13.99
CA GLU A 34 3.24 -4.04 -15.30
C GLU A 34 2.19 -3.19 -15.99
N SER A 35 0.98 -3.11 -15.49
CA SER A 35 -0.17 -2.96 -16.37
C SER A 35 -0.53 -1.55 -16.84
N THR A 36 -0.04 -0.48 -16.20
CA THR A 36 -0.43 0.89 -16.57
C THR A 36 0.05 1.29 -17.97
N ASP A 37 1.13 0.69 -18.48
CA ASP A 37 1.68 0.96 -19.81
C ASP A 37 1.57 -0.21 -20.80
N HIS A 38 0.91 -1.31 -20.38
CA HIS A 38 0.94 -2.59 -21.09
C HIS A 38 -0.45 -3.13 -21.46
N PHE A 39 -1.52 -2.46 -21.03
CA PHE A 39 -2.89 -2.76 -21.43
C PHE A 39 -3.64 -1.49 -21.81
N GLU A 40 -4.56 -1.62 -22.77
CA GLU A 40 -5.50 -0.55 -23.07
C GLU A 40 -6.44 -0.32 -21.88
N ARG A 41 -6.84 0.94 -21.68
CA ARG A 41 -7.57 1.35 -20.47
C ARG A 41 -8.95 0.67 -20.37
N ASP A 42 -9.60 0.40 -21.49
CA ASP A 42 -10.91 -0.25 -21.57
C ASP A 42 -10.87 -1.76 -21.29
N GLU A 43 -9.73 -2.41 -21.46
CA GLU A 43 -9.50 -3.81 -21.06
C GLU A 43 -9.16 -3.93 -19.58
N TYR A 44 -8.48 -2.91 -19.05
CA TYR A 44 -7.84 -2.99 -17.75
C TYR A 44 -8.80 -2.88 -16.57
N GLU A 45 -9.81 -2.01 -16.66
CA GLU A 45 -10.84 -1.91 -15.63
C GLU A 45 -11.63 -3.22 -15.43
N PRO A 46 -12.19 -3.86 -16.48
CA PRO A 46 -12.83 -5.16 -16.35
C PRO A 46 -11.91 -6.25 -15.79
N ALA A 47 -10.64 -6.24 -16.17
CA ALA A 47 -9.65 -7.19 -15.63
C ALA A 47 -9.45 -7.00 -14.12
N TRP A 48 -9.32 -5.75 -13.66
CA TRP A 48 -9.22 -5.45 -12.22
C TRP A 48 -10.47 -5.82 -11.44
N ARG A 49 -11.67 -5.57 -11.97
CA ARG A 49 -12.92 -5.98 -11.28
C ARG A 49 -12.99 -7.48 -11.06
N ARG A 50 -12.52 -8.25 -12.04
CA ARG A 50 -12.49 -9.72 -11.94
C ARG A 50 -11.33 -10.24 -11.08
N LEU A 51 -10.15 -9.63 -11.17
CA LEU A 51 -8.92 -10.14 -10.54
C LEU A 51 -8.57 -9.49 -9.19
N GLY A 52 -9.27 -8.44 -8.78
CA GLY A 52 -8.91 -7.65 -7.59
C GLY A 52 -8.73 -8.50 -6.33
N TYR A 53 -9.60 -9.48 -6.10
CA TYR A 53 -9.47 -10.38 -4.95
C TYR A 53 -8.22 -11.27 -5.03
N ARG A 54 -7.83 -11.73 -6.23
CA ARG A 54 -6.58 -12.47 -6.43
C ARG A 54 -5.37 -11.58 -6.19
N VAL A 55 -5.41 -10.31 -6.62
CA VAL A 55 -4.34 -9.35 -6.33
C VAL A 55 -4.21 -9.13 -4.82
N VAL A 56 -5.31 -9.01 -4.09
CA VAL A 56 -5.26 -8.92 -2.61
C VAL A 56 -4.70 -10.20 -1.99
N GLY A 57 -5.04 -11.38 -2.53
CA GLY A 57 -4.44 -12.65 -2.09
C GLY A 57 -2.92 -12.72 -2.31
N VAL A 58 -2.42 -12.18 -3.44
CA VAL A 58 -0.97 -12.03 -3.66
C VAL A 58 -0.37 -11.05 -2.67
N LEU A 59 -1.00 -9.88 -2.50
CA LEU A 59 -0.56 -8.83 -1.58
C LEU A 59 -0.46 -9.34 -0.13
N GLU A 60 -1.35 -10.25 0.28
CA GLU A 60 -1.29 -10.87 1.59
C GLU A 60 -0.03 -11.72 1.77
N ASN A 61 0.33 -12.51 0.77
CA ASN A 61 1.44 -13.46 0.85
C ASN A 61 2.80 -12.80 0.58
N ASP A 62 2.84 -11.81 -0.30
CA ASP A 62 4.03 -11.08 -0.73
C ASP A 62 3.69 -9.58 -0.81
N PRO A 63 3.70 -8.87 0.34
CA PRO A 63 3.29 -7.48 0.38
C PRO A 63 4.17 -6.57 -0.48
N ASP A 64 3.50 -5.80 -1.33
CA ASP A 64 4.14 -4.84 -2.20
C ASP A 64 3.18 -3.70 -2.52
N GLY A 65 3.56 -2.48 -2.11
CA GLY A 65 2.76 -1.27 -2.23
C GLY A 65 2.41 -0.86 -3.66
N LYS A 66 3.10 -1.41 -4.67
CA LYS A 66 2.83 -1.09 -6.07
C LYS A 66 1.80 -2.03 -6.72
N LEU A 67 1.46 -3.17 -6.10
CA LEU A 67 0.45 -4.10 -6.65
C LEU A 67 -0.92 -3.45 -6.89
N THR A 68 -1.27 -2.41 -6.13
CA THR A 68 -2.55 -1.69 -6.29
C THR A 68 -2.43 -0.35 -7.02
N ALA A 69 -1.23 0.04 -7.47
CA ALA A 69 -1.03 1.30 -8.21
C ALA A 69 -1.86 1.37 -9.50
N GLY A 70 -2.17 0.20 -10.07
CA GLY A 70 -3.07 0.03 -11.20
C GLY A 70 -4.49 0.55 -10.99
N LEU A 71 -5.00 0.59 -9.76
CA LEU A 71 -6.40 0.97 -9.48
C LEU A 71 -6.75 2.38 -9.98
N ALA A 72 -5.78 3.30 -9.98
CA ALA A 72 -5.96 4.63 -10.53
C ALA A 72 -6.27 4.60 -12.04
N TRP A 73 -5.60 3.72 -12.79
CA TRP A 73 -5.82 3.55 -14.23
C TRP A 73 -7.10 2.75 -14.53
N ALA A 74 -7.45 1.82 -13.65
CA ALA A 74 -8.71 1.07 -13.68
C ALA A 74 -9.94 1.91 -13.28
N ARG A 75 -9.76 3.22 -13.02
CA ARG A 75 -10.80 4.17 -12.62
C ARG A 75 -11.60 3.70 -11.39
N PHE A 76 -10.90 3.13 -10.41
CA PHE A 76 -11.50 2.56 -9.20
C PHE A 76 -12.49 3.51 -8.50
N GLU A 77 -12.18 4.81 -8.46
CA GLU A 77 -13.05 5.86 -7.90
C GLU A 77 -14.44 5.96 -8.55
N SER A 78 -14.57 5.49 -9.79
CA SER A 78 -15.83 5.49 -10.56
C SER A 78 -16.58 4.16 -10.52
N TRP A 79 -16.04 3.13 -9.87
CA TRP A 79 -16.72 1.84 -9.71
C TRP A 79 -17.95 1.97 -8.82
N PRO A 80 -18.90 1.01 -8.87
CA PRO A 80 -20.00 0.95 -7.93
C PRO A 80 -19.49 0.97 -6.48
N GLU A 81 -20.16 1.74 -5.61
CA GLU A 81 -19.76 1.90 -4.20
C GLU A 81 -19.62 0.56 -3.46
N SER A 82 -20.48 -0.41 -3.77
CA SER A 82 -20.41 -1.76 -3.20
C SER A 82 -19.13 -2.51 -3.59
N GLU A 83 -18.66 -2.34 -4.84
CA GLU A 83 -17.42 -2.96 -5.32
C GLU A 83 -16.21 -2.28 -4.67
N GLN A 84 -16.23 -0.94 -4.56
CA GLN A 84 -15.18 -0.19 -3.86
C GLN A 84 -15.09 -0.59 -2.39
N ALA A 85 -16.24 -0.67 -1.71
CA ALA A 85 -16.32 -1.05 -0.30
C ALA A 85 -15.84 -2.50 -0.09
N ALA A 86 -16.19 -3.43 -0.98
CA ALA A 86 -15.74 -4.82 -0.89
C ALA A 86 -14.21 -4.92 -1.02
N LEU A 87 -13.59 -4.24 -1.99
CA LEU A 87 -12.13 -4.27 -2.13
C LEU A 87 -11.44 -3.60 -0.94
N ARG A 88 -11.95 -2.45 -0.47
CA ARG A 88 -11.43 -1.78 0.72
C ARG A 88 -11.52 -2.66 1.97
N ALA A 89 -12.60 -3.42 2.13
CA ALA A 89 -12.78 -4.35 3.24
C ALA A 89 -11.75 -5.49 3.19
N LEU A 90 -11.50 -6.06 2.00
CA LEU A 90 -10.47 -7.10 1.82
C LEU A 90 -9.07 -6.59 2.17
N VAL A 91 -8.69 -5.40 1.68
CA VAL A 91 -7.38 -4.81 2.00
C VAL A 91 -7.27 -4.47 3.49
N THR A 92 -8.33 -3.91 4.09
CA THR A 92 -8.38 -3.63 5.53
C THR A 92 -8.16 -4.90 6.34
N ASP A 93 -8.82 -6.00 5.97
CA ASP A 93 -8.67 -7.28 6.66
C ASP A 93 -7.22 -7.81 6.60
N VAL A 94 -6.58 -7.71 5.43
CA VAL A 94 -5.16 -8.09 5.27
C VAL A 94 -4.26 -7.23 6.17
N VAL A 95 -4.46 -5.90 6.20
CA VAL A 95 -3.68 -4.98 7.06
C VAL A 95 -3.88 -5.32 8.53
N VAL A 96 -5.12 -5.55 8.97
CA VAL A 96 -5.45 -5.90 10.36
C VAL A 96 -4.80 -7.23 10.76
N ARG A 97 -4.87 -8.25 9.90
CA ARG A 97 -4.24 -9.56 10.18
C ARG A 97 -2.72 -9.49 10.19
N ALA A 98 -2.11 -8.67 9.33
CA ALA A 98 -0.66 -8.44 9.36
C ALA A 98 -0.24 -7.67 10.62
N ALA A 99 -1.01 -6.67 11.04
CA ALA A 99 -0.76 -5.92 12.28
C ALA A 99 -0.85 -6.82 13.53
N ALA A 100 -1.71 -7.85 13.50
CA ALA A 100 -1.83 -8.83 14.59
C ALA A 100 -0.69 -9.86 14.66
N ASP A 101 0.22 -9.89 13.68
CA ASP A 101 1.30 -10.88 13.58
C ASP A 101 2.68 -10.19 13.50
N PRO A 102 3.46 -10.17 14.60
CA PRO A 102 4.79 -9.56 14.62
C PRO A 102 5.76 -10.06 13.54
N GLU A 103 5.61 -11.30 13.07
CA GLU A 103 6.46 -11.84 12.00
C GLU A 103 6.20 -11.19 10.64
N ARG A 104 5.09 -10.44 10.50
CA ARG A 104 4.67 -9.77 9.27
C ARG A 104 4.85 -8.25 9.32
N TRP A 105 5.25 -7.68 10.46
CA TRP A 105 5.40 -6.24 10.62
C TRP A 105 6.43 -5.62 9.69
N TRP A 106 7.47 -6.36 9.29
CA TRP A 106 8.55 -5.90 8.40
C TRP A 106 8.08 -5.46 7.00
N ARG A 107 6.79 -5.64 6.66
CA ARG A 107 6.16 -5.20 5.40
C ARG A 107 4.83 -4.48 5.60
N LEU A 108 4.55 -4.02 6.82
CA LEU A 108 3.27 -3.36 7.10
C LEU A 108 3.16 -2.03 6.36
N ASP A 109 4.27 -1.34 6.12
CA ASP A 109 4.38 -0.15 5.27
C ASP A 109 3.93 -0.43 3.83
N GLU A 110 4.37 -1.54 3.22
CA GLU A 110 3.96 -1.92 1.86
C GLU A 110 2.45 -2.21 1.78
N LEU A 111 1.87 -2.83 2.80
CA LEU A 111 0.42 -3.02 2.88
C LEU A 111 -0.31 -1.68 3.00
N LEU A 112 0.20 -0.75 3.81
CA LEU A 112 -0.37 0.59 3.95
C LEU A 112 -0.24 1.40 2.65
N HIS A 113 0.88 1.27 1.94
CA HIS A 113 1.08 1.86 0.62
C HIS A 113 0.08 1.31 -0.39
N ALA A 114 -0.10 -0.02 -0.42
CA ALA A 114 -1.07 -0.66 -1.29
C ALA A 114 -2.50 -0.20 -0.95
N ALA A 115 -2.80 -0.04 0.33
CA ALA A 115 -4.10 0.42 0.80
C ALA A 115 -4.37 1.89 0.42
N ALA A 116 -3.38 2.77 0.56
CA ALA A 116 -3.49 4.18 0.21
C ALA A 116 -3.83 4.42 -1.27
N GLN A 117 -3.46 3.50 -2.17
CA GLN A 117 -3.81 3.57 -3.60
C GLN A 117 -5.32 3.50 -3.85
N LEU A 118 -6.09 2.85 -2.97
CA LEU A 118 -7.55 2.73 -3.10
C LEU A 118 -8.22 4.10 -2.92
N ASP A 119 -7.70 4.92 -2.02
CA ASP A 119 -8.28 6.23 -1.66
C ASP A 119 -7.50 7.40 -2.26
N ARG A 120 -6.34 7.14 -2.88
CA ARG A 120 -5.33 8.15 -3.25
C ARG A 120 -5.01 9.08 -2.08
N ASP A 121 -5.02 8.51 -0.88
CA ASP A 121 -4.81 9.22 0.38
C ASP A 121 -4.31 8.22 1.43
N MET A 122 -3.22 8.59 2.10
CA MET A 122 -2.63 7.80 3.18
C MET A 122 -3.29 8.09 4.54
N ALA A 123 -3.95 9.24 4.71
CA ALA A 123 -4.51 9.67 5.99
C ALA A 123 -5.54 8.67 6.60
N PRO A 124 -6.46 8.04 5.84
CA PRO A 124 -7.38 7.03 6.39
C PRO A 124 -6.66 5.81 6.96
N TRP A 125 -5.57 5.40 6.33
CA TRP A 125 -4.81 4.22 6.72
C TRP A 125 -3.91 4.48 7.93
N LEU A 126 -3.38 5.70 8.07
CA LEU A 126 -2.70 6.12 9.30
C LEU A 126 -3.67 6.23 10.48
N ARG A 127 -4.92 6.66 10.25
CA ARG A 127 -5.97 6.60 11.29
C ARG A 127 -6.31 5.17 11.69
N LEU A 128 -6.25 4.21 10.76
CA LEU A 128 -6.40 2.80 11.09
C LEU A 128 -5.22 2.33 11.97
N VAL A 129 -3.97 2.71 11.62
CA VAL A 129 -2.79 2.41 12.45
C VAL A 129 -2.95 2.94 13.86
N ASP A 130 -3.50 4.15 14.04
CA ASP A 130 -3.76 4.72 15.37
C ASP A 130 -4.70 3.85 16.24
N THR A 131 -5.46 2.91 15.65
CA THR A 131 -6.33 1.98 16.39
C THR A 131 -5.64 0.70 16.84
N PHE A 132 -4.43 0.41 16.34
CA PHE A 132 -3.68 -0.79 16.70
C PHE A 132 -2.99 -0.67 18.07
N GLU A 133 -2.47 -1.79 18.54
CA GLU A 133 -1.67 -1.87 19.76
C GLU A 133 -0.40 -1.00 19.67
N ASP A 134 0.08 -0.55 20.82
CA ASP A 134 1.19 0.39 20.94
C ASP A 134 2.46 -0.07 20.22
N ASP A 135 2.79 -1.36 20.26
CA ASP A 135 3.97 -1.91 19.60
C ASP A 135 3.88 -1.80 18.07
N VAL A 136 2.70 -2.02 17.49
CA VAL A 136 2.47 -1.86 16.04
C VAL A 136 2.63 -0.40 15.64
N VAL A 137 2.06 0.51 16.42
CA VAL A 137 2.16 1.96 16.16
C VAL A 137 3.61 2.43 16.26
N ALA A 138 4.35 1.97 17.27
CA ALA A 138 5.75 2.27 17.43
C ALA A 138 6.58 1.74 16.24
N HIS A 139 6.31 0.51 15.79
CA HIS A 139 6.96 -0.10 14.63
C HIS A 139 6.74 0.72 13.35
N VAL A 140 5.48 1.04 13.02
CA VAL A 140 5.15 1.83 11.82
C VAL A 140 5.74 3.24 11.89
N ALA A 141 5.72 3.88 13.07
CA ALA A 141 6.32 5.19 13.26
C ALA A 141 7.85 5.15 13.09
N HIS A 142 8.50 4.12 13.61
CA HIS A 142 9.93 3.92 13.44
C HIS A 142 10.28 3.74 11.97
N ASP A 143 9.58 2.85 11.27
CA ASP A 143 9.84 2.54 9.87
C ASP A 143 9.70 3.77 8.96
N TYR A 144 8.59 4.50 9.07
CA TYR A 144 8.40 5.73 8.30
C TYR A 144 9.41 6.81 8.68
N SER A 145 9.63 7.07 9.97
CA SER A 145 10.58 8.11 10.39
C SER A 145 12.01 7.81 9.96
N TRP A 146 12.39 6.53 9.91
CA TRP A 146 13.68 6.10 9.39
C TRP A 146 13.83 6.43 7.92
N HIS A 147 12.85 6.08 7.09
CA HIS A 147 12.85 6.38 5.66
C HIS A 147 12.88 7.88 5.36
N TYR A 148 12.11 8.69 6.09
CA TYR A 148 12.13 10.14 5.92
C TYR A 148 13.39 10.81 6.49
N GLY A 149 13.98 10.27 7.56
CA GLY A 149 15.19 10.81 8.16
C GLY A 149 16.47 10.51 7.37
N ARG A 150 16.48 9.48 6.52
CA ARG A 150 17.69 9.03 5.79
C ARG A 150 17.63 9.17 4.28
N ASP A 151 16.48 8.88 3.68
CA ASP A 151 16.35 8.69 2.23
C ASP A 151 15.49 9.77 1.56
N ASN A 152 15.24 10.90 2.25
CA ASN A 152 14.24 11.92 1.87
C ASN A 152 12.81 11.36 1.73
N GLY A 153 12.53 10.22 2.39
CA GLY A 153 11.24 9.53 2.37
C GLY A 153 11.29 8.18 1.65
N PRO A 154 10.25 7.35 1.80
CA PRO A 154 10.10 6.15 0.99
C PRO A 154 10.00 6.55 -0.49
N LEU A 155 10.50 5.68 -1.38
CA LEU A 155 10.41 5.87 -2.83
C LEU A 155 8.95 5.65 -3.28
N LEU A 156 8.07 6.62 -3.05
CA LEU A 156 6.65 6.55 -3.42
C LEU A 156 6.39 6.87 -4.90
N THR A 157 7.33 6.54 -5.80
CA THR A 157 7.29 6.97 -7.21
C THR A 157 6.15 6.36 -8.01
N TRP A 158 5.50 5.32 -7.49
CA TRP A 158 4.31 4.69 -8.08
C TRP A 158 2.99 5.20 -7.48
N MET A 159 3.03 6.13 -6.53
CA MET A 159 1.86 6.86 -6.04
C MET A 159 1.69 8.12 -6.88
N LEU A 160 0.59 8.20 -7.63
CA LEU A 160 0.40 9.22 -8.67
C LEU A 160 -0.40 10.45 -8.20
N TRP A 161 -0.70 10.57 -6.91
CA TRP A 161 -1.39 11.75 -6.35
C TRP A 161 -0.40 12.75 -5.77
N ASP A 162 -0.87 13.98 -5.53
CA ASP A 162 -0.02 15.09 -5.07
C ASP A 162 0.53 14.84 -3.66
N ASP A 163 1.87 14.87 -3.53
CA ASP A 163 2.64 14.72 -2.29
C ASP A 163 2.14 13.57 -1.37
N PRO A 164 2.31 12.31 -1.82
CA PRO A 164 1.82 11.14 -1.07
C PRO A 164 2.49 10.97 0.29
N GLY A 165 3.63 11.64 0.50
CA GLY A 165 4.33 11.63 1.77
C GLY A 165 3.81 12.63 2.80
N LYS A 166 3.03 13.64 2.38
CA LYS A 166 2.53 14.66 3.31
C LYS A 166 1.74 14.08 4.49
N PRO A 167 0.77 13.16 4.30
CA PRO A 167 0.02 12.61 5.43
C PRO A 167 0.90 11.84 6.42
N ILE A 168 1.96 11.17 5.93
CA ILE A 168 2.91 10.45 6.78
C ILE A 168 3.72 11.44 7.62
N ARG A 169 4.25 12.50 7.00
CA ARG A 169 4.99 13.55 7.72
C ARG A 169 4.09 14.26 8.75
N ASP A 170 2.86 14.60 8.37
CA ASP A 170 1.89 15.21 9.29
C ASP A 170 1.58 14.29 10.49
N TRP A 171 1.43 12.99 10.25
CA TRP A 171 1.18 11.99 11.30
C TRP A 171 2.38 11.83 12.23
N LEU A 172 3.60 11.70 11.68
CA LEU A 172 4.86 11.63 12.43
C LEU A 172 5.09 12.85 13.32
N HIS A 173 4.75 14.05 12.83
CA HIS A 173 4.86 15.29 13.59
C HIS A 173 3.63 15.59 14.48
N SER A 174 2.63 14.70 14.51
CA SER A 174 1.41 14.96 15.27
C SER A 174 1.68 14.92 16.79
N PRO A 175 1.13 15.88 17.58
CA PRO A 175 1.28 15.85 19.03
C PRO A 175 0.71 14.59 19.68
N ALA A 176 -0.36 14.03 19.09
CA ALA A 176 -1.01 12.82 19.58
C ALA A 176 -0.07 11.60 19.47
N LEU A 177 0.55 11.39 18.31
CA LEU A 177 1.51 10.30 18.13
C LEU A 177 2.73 10.49 19.03
N ARG A 178 3.31 11.70 19.07
CA ARG A 178 4.47 11.98 19.95
C ARG A 178 4.16 11.67 21.41
N ALA A 179 3.01 12.10 21.92
CA ALA A 179 2.59 11.84 23.29
C ALA A 179 2.36 10.35 23.55
N ARG A 180 1.88 9.60 22.55
CA ARG A 180 1.71 8.14 22.63
C ARG A 180 3.06 7.43 22.67
N LEU A 181 3.93 7.67 21.70
CA LEU A 181 5.28 7.08 21.62
C LEU A 181 6.10 7.34 22.89
N SER A 182 6.00 8.53 23.48
CA SER A 182 6.73 8.88 24.71
C SER A 182 6.34 8.04 25.94
N ARG A 183 5.21 7.33 25.90
CA ARG A 183 4.77 6.43 26.98
C ARG A 183 5.11 4.97 26.73
N ILE A 184 5.56 4.62 25.53
CA ILE A 184 5.88 3.25 25.13
C ILE A 184 7.35 3.00 25.45
N ASP A 185 7.63 2.03 26.32
CA ASP A 185 9.00 1.60 26.63
C ASP A 185 9.48 0.54 25.63
N SER A 186 9.62 0.96 24.37
CA SER A 186 10.14 0.11 23.29
C SER A 186 11.33 0.75 22.59
N ARG A 187 12.10 -0.07 21.86
CA ARG A 187 13.19 0.44 21.03
C ARG A 187 12.65 1.26 19.87
N ASP A 188 11.62 0.76 19.18
CA ASP A 188 11.03 1.41 18.02
C ASP A 188 10.44 2.78 18.39
N ALA A 189 9.74 2.89 19.52
CA ALA A 189 9.20 4.18 19.97
C ALA A 189 10.28 5.23 20.21
N ARG A 190 11.41 4.83 20.82
CA ARG A 190 12.56 5.72 21.04
C ARG A 190 13.21 6.13 19.72
N GLN A 191 13.46 5.17 18.83
CA GLN A 191 14.06 5.44 17.52
C GLN A 191 13.16 6.33 16.65
N ALA A 192 11.84 6.11 16.70
CA ALA A 192 10.88 6.96 16.01
C ALA A 192 10.95 8.41 16.48
N LEU A 193 10.96 8.64 17.80
CA LEU A 193 11.08 9.99 18.37
C LEU A 193 12.40 10.66 18.00
N GLU A 194 13.52 9.94 18.09
CA GLU A 194 14.84 10.43 17.69
C GLU A 194 14.85 10.84 16.20
N ASN A 195 14.35 9.98 15.31
CA ASN A 195 14.29 10.27 13.87
C ASN A 195 13.39 11.46 13.57
N VAL A 196 12.22 11.58 14.22
CA VAL A 196 11.30 12.72 14.04
C VAL A 196 11.94 14.03 14.51
N ASP A 197 12.70 14.01 15.61
CA ASP A 197 13.44 15.17 16.10
C ASP A 197 14.54 15.57 15.10
N LEU A 198 15.29 14.60 14.56
CA LEU A 198 16.28 14.85 13.50
C LEU A 198 15.63 15.41 12.23
N MET A 199 14.47 14.87 11.81
CA MET A 199 13.71 15.41 10.68
C MET A 199 13.36 16.88 10.89
N ALA A 200 12.97 17.28 12.11
CA ALA A 200 12.67 18.68 12.43
C ALA A 200 13.92 19.57 12.42
N GLU A 201 15.06 19.07 12.91
CA GLU A 201 16.33 19.80 12.93
C GLU A 201 16.94 19.98 11.53
N PHE A 202 16.79 18.99 10.66
CA PHE A 202 17.35 18.99 9.30
C PHE A 202 16.37 19.43 8.21
N SER A 203 15.12 19.76 8.56
CA SER A 203 14.14 20.33 7.62
C SER A 203 14.56 21.73 7.15
N ILE A 204 15.43 21.72 6.14
CA ILE A 204 15.44 22.58 4.97
C ILE A 204 13.99 22.69 4.47
N ARG A 205 13.50 23.93 4.32
CA ARG A 205 12.17 24.26 3.80
C ARG A 205 11.97 23.81 2.36
#